data_AF-A0A7W4DVT2-F1
#
_entry.id   AF-A0A7W4DVT2-F1
#
_cell.length_a   1.000
_cell.length_b   1.000
_cell.length_c   1.000
_cell.angle_alpha   90.00
_cell.angle_beta   90.00
_cell.angle_gamma   90.00
#
_symmetry.space_group_name_H-M   'P 1'
#
loop_
_entity.id
_entity.type
_entity.pdbx_description
1 polymer ?
#
loop_
_entity_poly.entity_id
_entity_poly.type
_entity_poly.pdbx_seq_one_letter_code
_entity_poly.pdbx_strand_id
1 'polypeptide(L)'
;YPLPEAQVDRFMLKVRLDYPSKEEEQQIVRQNIVGEFPKANAVVKPEDIERARSVVRDVYLDEKIAHYIVDIVFATRRPGDYGMAQYKPLIGFGGSPRASIGLALASKAYAFIKRRGYVVPEDVRAVCYDVLRHRIGLTYEAEAENVTTEDVITEVLNRVEVP
;
A
#
# COMPACT_ATOMS: atom_id res chain seq x y z
N TYR A 1 7.90 3.23 22.56
CA TYR A 1 6.53 3.76 22.63
C TYR A 1 5.93 3.64 21.24
N PRO A 2 4.84 2.88 21.03
CA PRO A 2 4.20 2.79 19.71
C PRO A 2 3.69 4.17 19.30
N LEU A 3 3.82 4.51 18.00
CA LEU A 3 3.31 5.78 17.49
C LEU A 3 1.77 5.77 17.55
N PRO A 4 1.12 6.85 18.02
CA PRO A 4 -0.33 6.99 17.91
C PRO A 4 -0.82 6.84 16.47
N GLU A 5 -1.99 6.24 16.29
CA GLU A 5 -2.62 6.00 14.98
C GLU A 5 -2.62 7.24 14.07
N ALA A 6 -3.03 8.39 14.61
CA ALA A 6 -3.07 9.66 13.86
C ALA A 6 -1.70 10.11 13.33
N GLN A 7 -0.61 9.65 13.96
CA GLN A 7 0.75 9.88 13.47
C GLN A 7 1.12 8.85 12.40
N VAL A 8 0.74 7.58 12.56
CA VAL A 8 1.02 6.53 11.58
C VAL A 8 0.26 6.78 10.26
N ASP A 9 -0.96 7.33 10.30
CA ASP A 9 -1.75 7.67 9.11
C ASP A 9 -1.07 8.69 8.18
N ARG A 10 -0.08 9.44 8.68
CA ARG A 10 0.73 10.39 7.89
C ARG A 10 1.75 9.70 6.99
N PHE A 11 2.11 8.45 7.27
CA PHE A 11 2.94 7.66 6.38
C PHE A 11 2.08 7.15 5.22
N MET A 12 2.59 7.31 4.00
CA MET A 12 1.89 6.86 2.80
C MET A 12 1.84 5.33 2.71
N LEU A 13 2.94 4.67 3.06
CA LEU A 13 3.12 3.22 2.97
C LEU A 13 3.69 2.67 4.28
N LYS A 14 3.24 1.48 4.69
CA LYS A 14 3.88 0.65 5.71
C LYS A 14 4.29 -0.65 5.04
N VAL A 15 5.59 -0.82 4.80
CA VAL A 15 6.15 -2.04 4.20
C VAL A 15 6.53 -3.02 5.31
N ARG A 16 6.18 -4.30 5.16
CA ARG A 16 6.62 -5.37 6.07
C ARG A 16 7.90 -5.98 5.51
N LEU A 17 8.99 -5.87 6.25
CA LEU A 17 10.26 -6.53 5.94
C LEU A 17 10.30 -7.85 6.69
N ASP A 18 10.63 -8.91 5.97
CA ASP A 18 10.99 -10.20 6.55
C ASP A 18 12.52 -10.36 6.52
N TYR A 19 13.04 -11.37 7.21
CA TYR A 19 14.45 -11.73 7.09
C TYR A 19 14.74 -12.23 5.66
N PRO A 20 15.94 -11.95 5.13
CA PRO A 20 16.35 -12.48 3.84
C PRO A 20 16.42 -14.02 3.89
N SER A 21 16.31 -14.65 2.73
CA SER A 21 16.57 -16.09 2.58
C SER A 21 17.99 -16.45 2.99
N LYS A 22 18.25 -17.74 3.27
CA LYS A 22 19.60 -18.20 3.64
C LYS A 22 20.62 -17.87 2.55
N GLU A 23 20.21 -17.95 1.29
CA GLU A 23 21.03 -17.66 0.12
C GLU A 23 21.36 -16.16 0.03
N GLU A 24 20.37 -15.29 0.23
CA GLU A 24 20.55 -13.84 0.27
C GLU A 24 21.43 -13.43 1.48
N GLU A 25 21.19 -14.00 2.66
CA GLU A 25 21.99 -13.75 3.87
C GLU A 25 23.45 -14.18 3.64
N GLN A 26 23.69 -15.32 2.99
CA GLN A 26 25.05 -15.76 2.65
C GLN A 26 25.74 -14.78 1.69
N GLN A 27 25.00 -14.22 0.71
CA GLN A 27 25.55 -13.21 -0.19
C GLN A 27 25.87 -11.90 0.56
N ILE A 28 25.00 -11.46 1.45
CA ILE A 28 25.21 -10.28 2.30
C ILE A 28 26.49 -10.45 3.13
N VAL A 29 26.66 -11.61 3.78
CA VAL A 29 27.87 -11.91 4.56
C VAL A 29 29.12 -11.86 3.69
N ARG A 30 29.11 -12.52 2.52
CA ARG A 30 30.26 -12.52 1.59
C ARG A 30 30.63 -11.10 1.13
N GLN A 31 29.65 -10.30 0.73
CA GLN A 31 29.87 -8.94 0.27
C GLN A 31 30.46 -8.05 1.38
N ASN A 32 29.97 -8.18 2.62
CA ASN A 32 30.45 -7.37 3.75
C ASN A 32 31.84 -7.78 4.25
N ILE A 33 32.24 -9.06 4.10
CA ILE A 33 33.60 -9.51 4.47
C ILE A 33 34.67 -9.00 3.49
N VAL A 34 34.34 -8.90 2.20
CA VAL A 34 35.29 -8.44 1.16
C VAL A 34 35.71 -6.98 1.40
N GLY A 35 34.87 -6.17 2.06
CA GLY A 35 35.19 -4.78 2.43
C GLY A 35 35.24 -3.79 1.26
N GLU A 36 35.17 -4.27 0.02
CA GLU A 36 35.05 -3.44 -1.18
C GLU A 36 33.58 -3.30 -1.60
N PHE A 37 32.98 -2.17 -1.26
CA PHE A 37 31.66 -1.83 -1.75
C PHE A 37 31.74 -1.31 -3.20
N PRO A 38 30.81 -1.72 -4.08
CA PRO A 38 30.77 -1.20 -5.43
C PRO A 38 30.56 0.31 -5.41
N LYS A 39 31.36 1.04 -6.17
CA LYS A 39 31.19 2.48 -6.34
C LYS A 39 29.95 2.73 -7.20
N ALA A 40 28.91 3.30 -6.59
CA ALA A 40 27.70 3.68 -7.31
C ALA A 40 28.01 4.80 -8.33
N ASN A 41 27.57 4.61 -9.58
CA ASN A 41 27.61 5.64 -10.60
C ASN A 41 26.31 6.43 -10.58
N ALA A 42 26.39 7.75 -10.71
CA ALA A 42 25.21 8.60 -10.85
C ALA A 42 24.55 8.33 -12.20
N VAL A 43 23.34 7.75 -12.17
CA VAL A 43 22.52 7.46 -13.37
C VAL A 43 21.46 8.53 -13.64
N VAL A 44 21.16 9.36 -12.65
CA VAL A 44 20.21 10.48 -12.73
C VAL A 44 20.70 11.64 -11.84
N LYS A 45 20.22 12.84 -12.12
CA LYS A 45 20.43 14.06 -11.33
C LYS A 45 19.20 14.37 -10.46
N PRO A 46 19.34 15.19 -9.40
CA PRO A 46 18.20 15.60 -8.57
C PRO A 46 17.04 16.22 -9.37
N GLU A 47 17.34 16.97 -10.43
CA GLU A 47 16.31 17.58 -11.30
C GLU A 47 15.50 16.53 -12.07
N ASP A 48 16.10 15.37 -12.35
CA ASP A 48 15.39 14.25 -12.98
C ASP A 48 14.33 13.67 -12.05
N ILE A 49 14.58 13.67 -10.74
CA ILE A 49 13.63 13.22 -9.71
C ILE A 49 12.44 14.18 -9.63
N GLU A 50 12.69 15.49 -9.61
CA GLU A 50 11.61 16.49 -9.60
C GLU A 50 10.76 16.44 -10.87
N ARG A 51 11.40 16.22 -12.03
CA ARG A 51 10.68 15.95 -13.29
C ARG A 51 9.84 14.68 -13.19
N ALA A 52 10.40 13.57 -12.70
CA ALA A 52 9.67 12.32 -12.52
C ALA A 52 8.47 12.48 -11.58
N ARG A 53 8.60 13.22 -10.47
CA ARG A 53 7.48 13.53 -9.56
C ARG A 53 6.35 14.27 -10.26
N SER A 54 6.67 15.20 -11.14
CA SER A 54 5.67 15.91 -11.95
C SER A 54 4.99 14.97 -12.94
N VAL A 55 5.76 14.16 -13.67
CA VAL A 55 5.20 13.20 -14.64
C VAL A 55 4.30 12.16 -13.97
N VAL A 56 4.65 11.66 -12.79
CA VAL A 56 3.77 10.76 -12.01
C VAL A 56 2.41 11.40 -11.69
N ARG A 57 2.37 12.72 -11.46
CA ARG A 57 1.11 13.45 -11.26
C ARG A 57 0.28 13.55 -12.54
N ASP A 58 0.91 13.51 -13.70
CA ASP A 58 0.23 13.59 -15.00
C ASP A 58 -0.29 12.23 -15.51
N VAL A 59 0.13 11.12 -14.89
CA VAL A 59 -0.42 9.78 -15.21
C VAL A 59 -1.94 9.80 -15.08
N TYR A 60 -2.64 9.38 -16.13
CA TYR A 60 -4.08 9.43 -16.19
C TYR A 60 -4.72 8.46 -15.18
N LEU A 61 -5.74 8.94 -14.45
CA LEU A 61 -6.55 8.14 -13.54
C LEU A 61 -8.01 8.36 -13.92
N ASP A 62 -8.61 7.32 -14.48
CA ASP A 62 -10.01 7.32 -14.93
C ASP A 62 -10.98 7.46 -13.75
N GLU A 63 -12.16 8.03 -13.99
CA GLU A 63 -13.20 8.22 -12.98
C GLU A 63 -13.64 6.89 -12.36
N LYS A 64 -13.73 5.81 -13.15
CA LYS A 64 -14.06 4.48 -12.63
C LYS A 64 -13.01 3.95 -11.67
N ILE A 65 -11.73 4.25 -11.92
CA ILE A 65 -10.63 3.88 -11.02
C ILE A 65 -10.70 4.71 -9.74
N ALA A 66 -11.07 5.99 -9.82
CA ALA A 66 -11.31 6.82 -8.64
C ALA A 66 -12.44 6.24 -7.77
N HIS A 67 -13.55 5.84 -8.39
CA HIS A 67 -14.65 5.16 -7.70
C HIS A 67 -14.20 3.85 -7.05
N TYR A 68 -13.46 3.01 -7.79
CA TYR A 68 -12.90 1.77 -7.25
C TYR A 68 -12.02 1.99 -6.00
N ILE A 69 -11.16 3.02 -6.02
CA ILE A 69 -10.34 3.41 -4.85
C ILE A 69 -11.22 3.84 -3.68
N VAL A 70 -12.27 4.62 -3.94
CA VAL A 70 -13.20 5.06 -2.91
C VAL A 70 -13.94 3.86 -2.32
N ASP A 71 -14.42 2.93 -3.14
CA ASP A 71 -15.11 1.72 -2.70
C ASP A 71 -14.24 0.82 -1.84
N ILE A 72 -12.97 0.60 -2.23
CA ILE A 72 -11.99 -0.11 -1.39
C ILE A 72 -11.91 0.52 0.00
N VAL A 73 -11.79 1.85 0.07
CA VAL A 73 -11.66 2.53 1.37
C VAL A 73 -12.98 2.50 2.14
N PHE A 74 -14.12 2.65 1.49
CA PHE A 74 -15.43 2.60 2.15
C PHE A 74 -15.78 1.19 2.63
N ALA A 75 -15.35 0.13 1.94
CA ALA A 75 -15.48 -1.25 2.41
C ALA A 75 -14.78 -1.47 3.76
N THR A 76 -13.68 -0.76 4.05
CA THR A 76 -13.05 -0.80 5.39
C THR A 76 -13.85 -0.03 6.46
N ARG A 77 -14.72 0.91 6.08
CA ARG A 77 -15.50 1.76 7.01
C ARG A 77 -16.91 1.22 7.23
N ARG A 78 -17.50 0.63 6.20
CA ARG A 78 -18.87 0.12 6.14
C ARG A 78 -18.87 -1.27 5.50
N PRO A 79 -18.20 -2.26 6.11
CA PRO A 79 -18.04 -3.58 5.49
C PRO A 79 -19.39 -4.27 5.19
N GLY A 80 -20.44 -3.97 5.95
CA GLY A 80 -21.79 -4.47 5.69
C GLY A 80 -22.36 -4.09 4.32
N ASP A 81 -22.05 -2.89 3.80
CA ASP A 81 -22.53 -2.41 2.50
C ASP A 81 -21.91 -3.19 1.33
N TYR A 82 -20.80 -3.90 1.58
CA TYR A 82 -20.02 -4.66 0.61
C TYR A 82 -20.10 -6.18 0.86
N GLY A 83 -21.13 -6.65 1.57
CA GLY A 83 -21.32 -8.09 1.83
C GLY A 83 -20.31 -8.69 2.82
N MET A 84 -19.65 -7.86 3.62
CA MET A 84 -18.67 -8.24 4.64
C MET A 84 -19.20 -7.98 6.07
N ALA A 85 -20.49 -8.21 6.32
CA ALA A 85 -21.11 -7.89 7.60
C ALA A 85 -20.40 -8.52 8.82
N GLN A 86 -19.78 -9.69 8.64
CA GLN A 86 -18.97 -10.38 9.65
C GLN A 86 -17.73 -9.59 10.09
N TYR A 87 -17.20 -8.67 9.27
CA TYR A 87 -16.07 -7.82 9.63
C TYR A 87 -16.46 -6.55 10.40
N LYS A 88 -17.75 -6.26 10.51
CA LYS A 88 -18.25 -5.06 11.22
C LYS A 88 -17.82 -4.99 12.70
N PRO A 89 -17.90 -6.06 13.52
CA PRO A 89 -17.39 -6.02 14.90
C PRO A 89 -15.85 -6.07 14.97
N LEU A 90 -15.19 -6.50 13.89
CA LEU A 90 -13.75 -6.74 13.84
C LEU A 90 -12.95 -5.47 13.49
N ILE A 91 -13.55 -4.53 12.77
CA ILE A 91 -12.92 -3.28 12.37
C ILE A 91 -13.34 -2.15 13.32
N GLY A 92 -12.42 -1.67 14.14
CA GLY A 92 -12.64 -0.53 15.02
C GLY A 92 -12.67 0.80 14.28
N PHE A 93 -11.82 0.97 13.27
CA PHE A 93 -11.88 2.09 12.33
C PHE A 93 -11.29 1.69 10.96
N GLY A 94 -11.83 2.29 9.90
CA GLY A 94 -11.36 2.10 8.53
C GLY A 94 -10.44 3.23 8.05
N GLY A 95 -9.97 3.11 6.80
CA GLY A 95 -9.00 4.04 6.23
C GLY A 95 -9.50 5.47 6.18
N SER A 96 -8.65 6.45 6.52
CA SER A 96 -8.97 7.89 6.45
C SER A 96 -9.04 8.38 4.98
N PRO A 97 -9.41 9.65 4.69
CA PRO A 97 -9.25 10.21 3.35
C PRO A 97 -7.82 10.14 2.81
N ARG A 98 -6.80 10.05 3.68
CA ARG A 98 -5.42 9.81 3.25
C ARG A 98 -5.23 8.42 2.64
N ALA A 99 -6.06 7.44 2.99
CA ALA A 99 -6.09 6.13 2.35
C ALA A 99 -6.38 6.27 0.85
N SER A 100 -7.46 6.96 0.49
CA SER A 100 -7.86 7.16 -0.90
C SER A 100 -6.82 7.95 -1.69
N ILE A 101 -6.29 9.05 -1.12
CA ILE A 101 -5.23 9.85 -1.74
C ILE A 101 -3.94 9.02 -1.91
N GLY A 102 -3.59 8.24 -0.89
CA GLY A 102 -2.42 7.36 -0.90
C GLY A 102 -2.52 6.28 -1.98
N LEU A 103 -3.68 5.63 -2.10
CA LEU A 103 -3.94 4.64 -3.16
C LEU A 103 -3.79 5.29 -4.54
N ALA A 104 -4.45 6.43 -4.79
CA ALA A 104 -4.37 7.11 -6.08
C ALA A 104 -2.94 7.49 -6.47
N LEU A 105 -2.18 8.09 -5.54
CA LEU A 105 -0.78 8.47 -5.79
C LEU A 105 0.12 7.24 -5.98
N ALA A 106 -0.05 6.20 -5.16
CA ALA A 106 0.72 4.97 -5.25
C ALA A 106 0.46 4.25 -6.58
N SER A 107 -0.80 4.15 -7.02
CA SER A 107 -1.18 3.51 -8.28
C SER A 107 -0.66 4.27 -9.49
N LYS A 108 -0.68 5.62 -9.47
CA LYS A 108 -0.06 6.45 -10.52
C LYS A 108 1.46 6.22 -10.59
N ALA A 109 2.13 6.18 -9.44
CA ALA A 109 3.56 5.87 -9.38
C ALA A 109 3.87 4.44 -9.87
N TYR A 110 3.03 3.47 -9.51
CA TYR A 110 3.17 2.08 -9.96
C TYR A 110 3.00 1.96 -11.48
N ALA A 111 1.96 2.57 -12.05
CA ALA A 111 1.75 2.63 -13.50
C ALA A 111 2.94 3.28 -14.23
N PHE A 112 3.47 4.38 -13.69
CA PHE A 112 4.66 5.05 -14.23
C PHE A 112 5.90 4.13 -14.24
N ILE A 113 6.17 3.42 -13.15
CA ILE A 113 7.28 2.44 -13.07
C ILE A 113 7.07 1.30 -14.08
N LYS A 114 5.81 0.90 -14.31
CA LYS A 114 5.41 -0.06 -15.35
C LYS A 114 5.37 0.54 -16.76
N ARG A 115 5.86 1.77 -16.96
CA ARG A 115 5.95 2.48 -18.24
C ARG A 115 4.60 2.74 -18.91
N ARG A 116 3.54 2.93 -18.10
CA ARG A 116 2.20 3.29 -18.58
C ARG A 116 1.86 4.72 -18.16
N GLY A 117 1.15 5.42 -19.06
CA GLY A 117 0.61 6.76 -18.83
C GLY A 117 -0.78 6.79 -18.21
N TYR A 118 -1.32 5.63 -17.79
CA TYR A 118 -2.64 5.49 -17.20
C TYR A 118 -2.67 4.36 -16.17
N VAL A 119 -3.54 4.50 -15.17
CA VAL A 119 -3.76 3.52 -14.10
C VAL A 119 -4.75 2.45 -14.53
N VAL A 120 -4.48 1.18 -14.19
CA VAL A 120 -5.42 0.05 -14.30
C VAL A 120 -5.78 -0.49 -12.91
N PRO A 121 -6.88 -1.25 -12.74
CA PRO A 121 -7.29 -1.75 -11.42
C PRO A 121 -6.19 -2.57 -10.70
N GLU A 122 -5.38 -3.30 -11.45
CA GLU A 122 -4.27 -4.10 -10.92
C GLU A 122 -3.22 -3.23 -10.21
N ASP A 123 -3.03 -1.98 -10.65
CA ASP A 123 -2.11 -1.03 -10.00
C ASP A 123 -2.62 -0.60 -8.63
N VAL A 124 -3.94 -0.50 -8.47
CA VAL A 124 -4.60 -0.21 -7.19
C VAL A 124 -4.43 -1.42 -6.27
N ARG A 125 -4.77 -2.61 -6.74
CA ARG A 125 -4.62 -3.86 -5.98
C ARG A 125 -3.18 -4.09 -5.52
N ALA A 126 -2.20 -3.81 -6.39
CA ALA A 126 -0.78 -4.02 -6.10
C ALA A 126 -0.24 -3.18 -4.93
N VAL A 127 -0.85 -2.02 -4.65
CA VAL A 127 -0.40 -1.10 -3.59
C VAL A 127 -1.32 -1.09 -2.36
N CYS A 128 -2.45 -1.81 -2.41
CA CYS A 128 -3.46 -1.79 -1.35
C CYS A 128 -2.91 -2.22 0.01
N TYR A 129 -2.15 -3.30 0.08
CA TYR A 129 -1.60 -3.76 1.36
C TYR A 129 -0.71 -2.71 2.00
N ASP A 130 0.25 -2.15 1.26
CA ASP A 130 1.19 -1.19 1.82
C ASP A 130 0.52 0.14 2.20
N VAL A 131 -0.53 0.55 1.49
CA VAL A 131 -1.28 1.78 1.81
C VAL A 131 -2.25 1.59 2.99
N LEU A 132 -2.87 0.42 3.13
CA LEU A 132 -3.98 0.21 4.08
C LEU A 132 -3.59 -0.48 5.38
N ARG A 133 -2.47 -1.22 5.43
CA ARG A 133 -2.04 -2.04 6.59
C ARG A 133 -2.00 -1.29 7.92
N HIS A 134 -1.72 0.01 7.91
CA HIS A 134 -1.68 0.86 9.11
C HIS A 134 -2.87 1.81 9.25
N ARG A 135 -3.86 1.68 8.36
CA ARG A 135 -5.03 2.55 8.29
C ARG A 135 -6.33 1.83 8.64
N ILE A 136 -6.24 0.57 9.05
CA ILE A 136 -7.37 -0.22 9.52
C ILE A 136 -7.02 -0.63 10.95
N GLY A 137 -7.82 -0.16 11.90
CA GLY A 137 -7.72 -0.55 13.30
C GLY A 137 -8.60 -1.74 13.56
N LEU A 138 -8.02 -2.79 14.12
CA LEU A 138 -8.75 -3.97 14.55
C LEU A 138 -9.25 -3.81 15.99
N THR A 139 -10.37 -4.46 16.30
CA THR A 139 -10.90 -4.53 17.67
C THR A 139 -10.22 -5.66 18.45
N TYR A 140 -10.41 -5.67 19.77
CA TYR A 140 -9.96 -6.78 20.61
C TYR A 140 -10.59 -8.12 20.22
N GLU A 141 -11.83 -8.10 19.72
CA GLU A 141 -12.52 -9.28 19.19
C GLU A 141 -11.79 -9.86 17.98
N ALA A 142 -11.36 -9.01 17.05
CA ALA A 142 -10.53 -9.43 15.92
C ALA A 142 -9.19 -10.06 16.35
N GLU A 143 -8.55 -9.49 17.39
CA GLU A 143 -7.34 -10.09 17.96
C GLU A 143 -7.60 -11.47 18.56
N ALA A 144 -8.72 -11.63 19.30
CA ALA A 144 -9.13 -12.91 19.87
C ALA A 144 -9.43 -13.97 18.79
N GLU A 145 -9.97 -13.55 17.64
CA GLU A 145 -10.23 -14.39 16.47
C GLU A 145 -9.00 -14.61 15.57
N ASN A 146 -7.84 -14.05 15.92
CA ASN A 146 -6.61 -14.06 15.11
C ASN A 146 -6.79 -13.46 13.70
N VAL A 147 -7.74 -12.53 13.54
CA VAL A 147 -7.95 -11.82 12.28
C VAL A 147 -6.89 -10.73 12.15
N THR A 148 -6.22 -10.69 11.00
CA THR A 148 -5.19 -9.70 10.71
C THR A 148 -5.71 -8.59 9.80
N THR A 149 -5.00 -7.46 9.77
CA THR A 149 -5.34 -6.36 8.86
C THR A 149 -5.20 -6.80 7.40
N GLU A 150 -4.23 -7.66 7.10
CA GLU A 150 -4.05 -8.30 5.81
C GLU A 150 -5.27 -9.14 5.40
N ASP A 151 -5.91 -9.86 6.33
CA ASP A 151 -7.13 -10.63 6.04
C ASP A 151 -8.29 -9.70 5.65
N VAL A 152 -8.45 -8.59 6.37
CA VAL A 152 -9.45 -7.56 6.04
C VAL A 152 -9.20 -6.98 4.66
N ILE A 153 -7.95 -6.59 4.35
CA ILE A 153 -7.59 -6.02 3.04
C ILE A 153 -7.86 -7.04 1.93
N THR A 154 -7.51 -8.30 2.15
CA THR A 154 -7.75 -9.39 1.19
C THR A 154 -9.24 -9.53 0.90
N GLU A 155 -10.08 -9.55 1.94
CA GLU A 155 -11.54 -9.67 1.75
C GLU A 155 -12.12 -8.44 1.03
N VAL A 156 -11.68 -7.23 1.39
CA VAL A 156 -12.07 -6.00 0.67
C VAL A 156 -11.77 -6.14 -0.83
N LEU A 157 -10.57 -6.59 -1.19
CA LEU A 157 -10.17 -6.76 -2.59
C LEU A 157 -10.93 -7.88 -3.32
N ASN A 158 -11.52 -8.84 -2.60
CA ASN A 158 -12.34 -9.90 -3.17
C ASN A 158 -13.79 -9.46 -3.37
N ARG A 159 -14.28 -8.50 -2.59
CA ARG A 159 -15.69 -8.07 -2.57
C ARG A 159 -15.97 -6.83 -3.39
N VAL A 160 -15.03 -5.90 -3.45
CA VAL A 160 -15.21 -4.68 -4.25
C VAL A 160 -15.07 -5.02 -5.73
N GLU A 161 -16.13 -4.72 -6.50
CA GLU A 161 -16.18 -4.97 -7.93
C GLU A 161 -15.11 -4.19 -8.69
N VAL A 162 -14.46 -4.86 -9.64
CA VAL A 162 -13.44 -4.26 -10.50
C VAL A 162 -14.14 -3.59 -11.70
N PRO A 163 -13.81 -2.32 -12.03
CA PRO A 163 -14.52 -1.53 -13.04
C PRO A 163 -14.23 -1.88 -14.52
#